data_AF-A0A1Y5HZ70-F1
#
_entry.id   AF-A0A1Y5HZ70-F1
#
_cell.length_a   1.000
_cell.length_b   1.000
_cell.length_c   1.000
_cell.angle_alpha   90.00
_cell.angle_beta   90.00
_cell.angle_gamma   90.00
#
_symmetry.space_group_name_H-M   'P 1'
#
loop_
_entity.id
_entity.type
_entity.pdbx_description
1 polymer ?
#
loop_
_entity_poly.entity_id
_entity_poly.type
_entity_poly.pdbx_seq_one_letter_code
_entity_poly.pdbx_strand_id
1 'polypeptide(L)'
;MNDGPPDYDDDEAGVIEIPYKTLSADALEGIVQEFSSRDGTDYGEIEYSLADKVSQVEAQLKSGHLILLFDPINQSCQIVNSREWKSNL
;
A
#
# COMPACT_ATOMS: atom_id res chain seq x y z
N MET A 1 31.83 -0.79 28.53
CA MET A 1 31.78 -0.84 27.05
C MET A 1 30.53 -1.62 26.68
N ASN A 2 29.36 -0.99 26.81
CA ASN A 2 28.08 -1.49 26.31
C ASN A 2 27.26 -0.24 26.03
N ASP A 3 27.74 0.53 25.05
CA ASP A 3 26.96 1.57 24.37
C ASP A 3 26.47 0.90 23.09
N GLY A 4 25.23 0.42 23.14
CA GLY A 4 24.53 -0.09 21.97
C GLY A 4 24.32 1.01 20.94
N PRO A 5 24.25 0.63 19.67
CA PRO A 5 22.93 0.42 19.09
C PRO A 5 22.65 -1.08 18.96
N PRO A 6 21.37 -1.53 18.97
CA PRO A 6 21.07 -2.77 18.29
C PRO A 6 21.55 -2.59 16.84
N ASP A 7 22.38 -3.53 16.41
CA ASP A 7 22.78 -3.71 15.02
C ASP A 7 21.48 -3.73 14.20
N TYR A 8 21.24 -2.69 13.40
CA TYR A 8 20.15 -2.65 12.43
C TYR A 8 20.53 -3.57 11.25
N ASP A 9 20.85 -4.82 11.55
CA ASP A 9 21.05 -5.90 10.58
C ASP A 9 19.67 -6.52 10.33
N ASP A 10 18.78 -5.73 9.73
CA ASP A 10 17.56 -6.17 9.05
C ASP A 10 17.23 -5.10 7.98
N ASP A 11 18.22 -4.83 7.12
CA ASP A 11 17.96 -4.36 5.78
C ASP A 11 17.13 -5.49 5.13
N GLU A 12 15.81 -5.29 4.92
CA GLU A 12 15.14 -5.59 3.64
C GLU A 12 13.60 -5.46 3.61
N ALA A 13 12.86 -5.23 4.71
CA ALA A 13 11.40 -5.00 4.60
C ALA A 13 10.76 -4.21 5.75
N GLY A 14 11.18 -2.96 5.98
CA GLY A 14 10.71 -2.12 7.09
C GLY A 14 9.31 -1.49 6.92
N VAL A 15 8.39 -2.10 6.17
CA VAL A 15 7.05 -1.52 5.95
C VAL A 15 6.05 -1.93 7.04
N ILE A 16 5.26 -0.99 7.52
CA ILE A 16 4.26 -1.21 8.58
C ILE A 16 2.83 -1.11 8.03
N GLU A 17 1.96 -2.04 8.42
CA GLU A 17 0.54 -1.94 8.09
C GLU A 17 -0.10 -0.77 8.85
N ILE A 18 -0.72 0.14 8.11
CA ILE A 18 -1.44 1.29 8.67
C ILE A 18 -2.89 1.33 8.17
N PRO A 19 -3.85 1.84 8.97
CA PRO A 19 -5.22 1.94 8.51
C PRO A 19 -5.33 2.99 7.40
N TYR A 20 -5.94 2.63 6.27
CA TYR A 20 -6.11 3.56 5.12
C TYR A 20 -6.78 4.89 5.48
N LYS A 21 -7.57 4.93 6.55
CA LYS A 21 -8.21 6.14 7.09
C LYS A 21 -7.23 7.19 7.62
N THR A 22 -5.95 6.85 7.81
CA THR A 22 -4.92 7.83 8.19
C THR A 22 -4.42 8.63 6.99
N LEU A 23 -4.70 8.17 5.78
CA LEU A 23 -4.40 8.93 4.57
C LEU A 23 -5.48 9.97 4.31
N SER A 24 -5.04 11.12 3.82
CA SER A 24 -5.92 12.07 3.14
C SER A 24 -6.44 11.47 1.85
N ALA A 25 -7.62 11.92 1.39
CA ALA A 25 -8.20 11.48 0.12
C ALA A 25 -7.19 11.64 -1.04
N ASP A 26 -6.53 12.80 -1.14
CA ASP A 26 -5.51 13.10 -2.14
C ASP A 26 -4.34 12.11 -2.13
N ALA A 27 -3.86 11.73 -0.94
CA ALA A 27 -2.79 10.74 -0.81
C ALA A 27 -3.26 9.35 -1.28
N LEU A 28 -4.47 8.94 -0.90
CA LEU A 28 -5.05 7.68 -1.37
C LEU A 28 -5.22 7.68 -2.89
N GLU A 29 -5.68 8.79 -3.48
CA GLU A 29 -5.81 8.95 -4.93
C GLU A 29 -4.47 8.75 -5.64
N GLY A 30 -3.41 9.42 -5.19
CA GLY A 30 -2.06 9.27 -5.76
C GLY A 30 -1.55 7.83 -5.69
N ILE A 31 -1.70 7.17 -4.54
CA ILE A 31 -1.27 5.78 -4.36
C ILE A 31 -2.09 4.83 -5.25
N VAL A 32 -3.40 5.07 -5.40
CA VAL A 32 -4.28 4.28 -6.28
C VAL A 32 -3.89 4.45 -7.74
N GLN A 33 -3.50 5.64 -8.17
CA GLN A 33 -2.97 5.87 -9.52
C GLN A 33 -1.71 5.04 -9.77
N GLU A 34 -0.78 5.04 -8.82
CA GLU A 34 0.45 4.26 -8.91
C GLU A 34 0.19 2.75 -8.86
N PHE A 35 -0.74 2.30 -8.00
CA PHE A 35 -1.15 0.91 -7.88
C PHE A 35 -1.81 0.40 -9.16
N SER A 36 -2.76 1.16 -9.72
CA SER A 36 -3.45 0.80 -10.96
C SER A 36 -2.53 0.76 -12.17
N SER A 37 -1.42 1.52 -12.15
CA SER A 37 -0.40 1.50 -13.21
C SER A 37 0.43 0.22 -13.22
N ARG A 38 0.60 -0.43 -12.06
CA ARG A 38 1.47 -1.60 -11.87
C ARG A 38 0.76 -2.94 -12.05
N ASP A 39 -0.54 -3.02 -11.76
CA ASP A 39 -1.31 -4.27 -11.83
C ASP A 39 -1.73 -4.66 -13.26
N GLY A 40 -1.49 -3.81 -14.26
CA GLY A 40 -1.67 -4.18 -15.66
C GLY A 40 -3.09 -4.63 -16.02
N THR A 41 -4.11 -4.21 -15.28
CA THR A 41 -5.51 -4.39 -15.69
C THR A 41 -5.89 -3.33 -16.72
N ASP A 42 -5.19 -3.38 -17.86
CA ASP A 42 -5.68 -2.93 -19.16
C ASP A 42 -6.76 -3.92 -19.65
N TYR A 43 -7.74 -4.22 -18.79
CA TYR A 43 -8.87 -5.07 -19.15
C TYR A 43 -10.07 -4.19 -19.46
N GLY A 44 -10.04 -3.70 -20.70
CA GLY A 44 -11.22 -3.41 -21.50
C GLY A 44 -11.95 -2.12 -21.17
N GLU A 45 -11.78 -1.11 -22.03
CA GLU A 45 -12.82 -0.24 -22.62
C GLU A 45 -13.88 0.43 -21.71
N ILE A 46 -13.76 0.34 -20.39
CA ILE A 46 -14.47 1.16 -19.42
C ILE A 46 -13.41 2.05 -18.76
N GLU A 47 -13.38 3.32 -19.19
CA GLU A 47 -12.63 4.38 -18.55
C GLU A 47 -13.20 4.62 -17.14
N TYR A 48 -12.88 3.71 -16.21
CA TYR A 48 -13.14 3.96 -14.80
C TYR A 48 -12.33 5.20 -14.41
N SER A 49 -13.07 6.27 -14.12
CA SER A 49 -12.50 7.51 -13.62
C SER A 49 -11.66 7.22 -12.38
N LEU A 50 -10.66 8.06 -12.11
CA LEU A 50 -9.82 7.91 -10.92
C LEU A 50 -10.66 7.74 -9.64
N ALA A 51 -11.72 8.53 -9.49
CA ALA A 51 -12.65 8.44 -8.38
C ALA A 51 -13.32 7.05 -8.23
N ASP A 52 -13.62 6.37 -9.35
CA ASP A 52 -14.21 5.03 -9.31
C ASP A 52 -13.18 4.00 -8.85
N LYS A 53 -11.95 4.08 -9.38
CA LYS A 53 -10.83 3.24 -8.94
C LYS A 53 -10.55 3.41 -7.45
N VAL A 54 -10.59 4.65 -6.96
CA VAL A 54 -10.38 4.97 -5.54
C VAL A 54 -11.49 4.35 -4.70
N SER A 55 -12.75 4.48 -5.11
CA SER A 55 -13.89 3.83 -4.44
C SER A 55 -13.75 2.31 -4.40
N GLN A 56 -13.34 1.69 -5.51
CA GLN A 56 -13.10 0.24 -5.58
C GLN A 56 -11.97 -0.21 -4.66
N VAL A 57 -10.85 0.51 -4.63
CA VAL A 57 -9.73 0.21 -3.74
C VAL A 57 -10.11 0.43 -2.28
N GLU A 58 -10.85 1.50 -1.96
CA GLU A 58 -11.36 1.75 -0.62
C GLU A 58 -12.28 0.63 -0.13
N ALA A 59 -13.17 0.14 -1.00
CA ALA A 59 -14.05 -0.99 -0.67
C ALA A 59 -13.27 -2.29 -0.39
N GLN A 60 -12.16 -2.52 -1.11
CA GLN A 60 -11.29 -3.67 -0.90
C GLN A 60 -10.43 -3.55 0.36
N LEU A 61 -9.91 -2.35 0.65
CA LEU A 61 -9.23 -2.03 1.91
C LEU A 61 -10.18 -2.24 3.10
N LYS A 62 -11.43 -1.78 2.97
CA LYS A 62 -12.47 -1.96 3.99
C LYS A 62 -12.85 -3.43 4.20
N SER A 63 -12.84 -4.25 3.15
CA SER A 63 -13.08 -5.70 3.25
C SER A 63 -11.87 -6.48 3.76
N GLY A 64 -10.68 -5.87 3.84
CA GLY A 64 -9.43 -6.54 4.21
C GLY A 64 -8.80 -7.38 3.11
N HIS A 65 -9.23 -7.20 1.84
CA HIS A 65 -8.58 -7.83 0.69
C HIS A 65 -7.27 -7.13 0.35
N LEU A 66 -7.26 -5.80 0.44
CA LEU A 66 -6.08 -4.96 0.31
C LEU A 66 -5.67 -4.45 1.69
N ILE A 67 -4.38 -4.22 1.86
CA ILE A 67 -3.81 -3.55 3.04
C ILE A 67 -2.91 -2.40 2.57
N LEU A 68 -2.80 -1.39 3.42
CA LEU A 68 -1.94 -0.25 3.20
C LEU A 68 -0.68 -0.41 4.05
N LEU A 69 0.47 -0.39 3.39
CA LEU A 69 1.77 -0.47 4.02
C LEU A 69 2.45 0.90 3.93
N PHE A 70 2.99 1.37 5.05
CA PHE A 70 3.78 2.58 5.13
C PHE A 70 5.25 2.24 5.31
N ASP A 71 6.08 2.80 4.43
CA ASP A 71 7.52 2.73 4.51
C ASP A 71 8.05 3.98 5.25
N PRO A 72 8.54 3.84 6.49
CA PRO A 72 9.05 4.97 7.25
C PRO A 72 10.38 5.51 6.73
N ILE A 73 11.10 4.73 5.91
CA ILE A 73 12.43 5.08 5.39
C ILE A 73 12.32 6.04 4.20
N ASN A 74 11.47 5.69 3.24
CA ASN A 74 11.13 6.45 2.04
C ASN A 74 9.92 7.36 2.27
N GLN A 75 9.32 7.33 3.46
CA GLN A 75 8.11 8.06 3.83
C GLN A 75 6.99 7.90 2.81
N SER A 76 6.82 6.67 2.32
CA SER A 76 5.96 6.35 1.18
C SER A 76 4.90 5.33 1.59
N CYS A 77 3.74 5.37 0.92
CA CYS A 77 2.65 4.45 1.18
C CYS A 77 2.41 3.57 -0.03
N GLN A 78 2.16 2.29 0.18
CA GLN A 78 1.89 1.34 -0.89
C GLN A 78 0.71 0.44 -0.54
N ILE A 79 -0.10 0.12 -1.54
CA ILE A 79 -1.23 -0.79 -1.40
C ILE A 79 -0.80 -2.16 -1.92
N VAL A 80 -1.07 -3.21 -1.15
CA VAL A 80 -0.77 -4.59 -1.53
C VAL A 80 -1.94 -5.52 -1.22
N ASN A 81 -1.99 -6.65 -1.90
CA ASN A 81 -2.94 -7.71 -1.58
C ASN A 81 -2.58 -8.37 -0.25
N SER A 82 -3.53 -8.39 0.69
CA SER A 82 -3.33 -9.00 2.02
C SER A 82 -2.94 -10.47 1.91
N ARG A 83 -3.50 -11.17 0.92
CA ARG A 83 -3.23 -12.60 0.67
C ARG A 83 -1.80 -12.85 0.20
N GLU A 84 -1.30 -12.02 -0.71
CA GLU A 84 0.06 -12.12 -1.25
C GLU A 84 1.09 -11.73 -0.18
N TRP A 85 0.84 -10.64 0.54
CA TRP A 85 1.69 -10.21 1.65
C TRP A 85 1.87 -11.29 2.71
N LYS A 86 0.78 -11.93 3.14
CA LYS A 86 0.81 -13.01 4.14
C LYS A 86 1.41 -14.32 3.64
N SER A 87 1.56 -14.49 2.32
CA SER A 87 2.16 -15.70 1.74
C SER A 87 3.69 -15.57 1.59
N ASN A 88 4.21 -14.34 1.64
CA ASN A 88 5.64 -14.04 1.59
C ASN A 88 6.26 -13.77 2.97
N LEU A 89 5.47 -13.85 4.04
CA LEU A 89 5.90 -13.86 5.45
C LEU A 89 6.08 -15.30 5.93
#